data_AF-Q2C9S4-F1
#
_entry.id   AF-Q2C9S4-F1
#
_cell.length_a   1.000
_cell.length_b   1.000
_cell.length_c   1.000
_cell.angle_alpha   90.00
_cell.angle_beta   90.00
_cell.angle_gamma   90.00
#
_symmetry.space_group_name_H-M   'P 1'
#
loop_
_entity.id
_entity.type
_entity.pdbx_description
1 polymer ?
#
loop_
_entity_poly.entity_id
_entity_poly.type
_entity_poly.pdbx_seq_one_letter_code
_entity_poly.pdbx_strand_id
1 'polypeptide(L)'
;MTEPVDDRQLERLFEEARAGEPAALDDAFLARLMHDAAAEMPRRWGAAAGAGLWALLGGWAGAGGLAAAAVGGLWIGIAPPEGLSDLAAGLVGETASVALVPADDLFGLEG
;
A
#
# COMPACT_ATOMS: atom_id res chain seq x y z
N MET A 1 27.30 -14.38 -33.53
CA MET A 1 26.00 -15.00 -33.20
C MET A 1 26.29 -16.15 -32.25
N THR A 2 25.91 -16.06 -30.99
CA THR A 2 25.88 -17.20 -30.06
C THR A 2 24.50 -17.83 -30.19
N GLU A 3 24.43 -19.07 -30.68
CA GLU A 3 23.16 -19.81 -30.65
C GLU A 3 22.68 -19.98 -29.20
N PRO A 4 21.38 -19.87 -28.93
CA PRO A 4 20.84 -20.09 -27.59
C PRO A 4 21.02 -21.56 -27.21
N VAL A 5 21.62 -21.81 -26.04
CA VAL A 5 21.77 -23.15 -25.48
C VAL A 5 20.39 -23.74 -25.20
N ASP A 6 20.13 -24.95 -25.71
CA ASP A 6 18.86 -25.65 -25.48
C ASP A 6 18.84 -26.43 -24.15
N ASP A 7 17.64 -26.78 -23.66
CA ASP A 7 17.47 -27.46 -22.37
C ASP A 7 18.19 -28.83 -22.30
N ARG A 8 18.33 -29.54 -23.43
CA ARG A 8 19.01 -30.84 -23.49
C ARG A 8 20.52 -30.68 -23.38
N GLN A 9 21.07 -29.64 -23.97
CA GLN A 9 22.46 -29.25 -23.83
C GLN A 9 22.75 -28.84 -22.37
N LEU A 10 21.85 -28.09 -21.76
CA LEU A 10 21.98 -27.66 -20.37
C LEU A 10 21.97 -28.86 -19.39
N GLU A 11 21.05 -29.81 -19.57
CA GLU A 11 20.99 -31.00 -18.69
C GLU A 11 22.28 -31.82 -18.76
N ARG A 12 22.86 -32.02 -19.96
CA ARG A 12 24.14 -32.72 -20.12
C ARG A 12 25.28 -32.02 -19.38
N LEU A 13 25.34 -30.69 -19.44
CA LEU A 13 26.34 -29.91 -18.71
C LEU A 13 26.18 -30.05 -17.18
N PHE A 14 24.95 -30.14 -16.68
CA PHE A 14 24.69 -30.36 -15.26
C PHE A 14 24.97 -31.79 -14.79
N GLU A 15 24.73 -32.80 -15.63
CA GLU A 15 25.16 -34.17 -15.36
C GLU A 15 26.69 -34.26 -15.28
N GLU A 16 27.41 -33.64 -16.21
CA GLU A 16 28.87 -33.58 -16.22
C GLU A 16 29.42 -32.87 -14.97
N ALA A 17 28.85 -31.72 -14.62
CA ALA A 17 29.24 -30.97 -13.43
C ALA A 17 28.99 -31.75 -12.11
N ARG A 18 27.94 -32.57 -12.05
CA ARG A 18 27.65 -33.43 -10.88
C ARG A 18 28.55 -34.66 -10.79
N ALA A 19 28.98 -35.19 -11.94
CA ALA A 19 29.87 -36.35 -12.01
C ALA A 19 31.34 -35.98 -11.68
N GLY A 20 31.73 -34.73 -11.90
CA GLY A 20 33.05 -34.21 -11.53
C GLY A 20 33.20 -34.05 -10.01
N GLU A 21 34.36 -34.45 -9.49
CA GLU A 21 34.73 -34.11 -8.11
C GLU A 21 35.01 -32.59 -8.03
N PRO A 22 34.38 -31.85 -7.10
CA PRO A 22 34.60 -30.42 -6.98
C PRO A 22 36.08 -30.14 -6.70
N ALA A 23 36.72 -29.33 -7.55
CA ALA A 23 38.07 -28.88 -7.28
C ALA A 23 38.11 -28.16 -5.91
N ALA A 24 39.01 -28.60 -5.03
CA ALA A 24 39.22 -27.92 -3.76
C ALA A 24 39.62 -26.46 -4.04
N LEU A 25 38.82 -25.52 -3.56
CA LEU A 25 39.09 -24.10 -3.68
C LEU A 25 40.21 -23.72 -2.72
N ASP A 26 41.09 -22.82 -3.16
CA ASP A 26 42.16 -22.29 -2.33
C ASP A 26 41.60 -21.47 -1.15
N ASP A 27 42.19 -21.64 0.03
CA ASP A 27 41.74 -20.96 1.27
C ASP A 27 41.86 -19.45 1.16
N ALA A 28 42.91 -18.94 0.50
CA ALA A 28 43.08 -17.51 0.31
C ALA A 28 42.02 -16.91 -0.62
N PHE A 29 41.56 -17.69 -1.61
CA PHE A 29 40.43 -17.31 -2.45
C PHE A 29 39.13 -17.28 -1.66
N LEU A 30 38.84 -18.32 -0.87
CA LEU A 30 37.65 -18.37 -0.02
C LEU A 30 37.59 -17.19 0.96
N ALA A 31 38.72 -16.84 1.58
CA ALA A 31 38.79 -15.69 2.49
C ALA A 31 38.44 -14.36 1.80
N ARG A 32 38.93 -14.15 0.57
CA ARG A 32 38.60 -12.95 -0.22
C ARG A 32 37.14 -12.95 -0.67
N LEU A 33 36.64 -14.08 -1.16
CA LEU A 33 35.24 -14.23 -1.56
C LEU A 33 34.29 -13.89 -0.41
N MET A 34 34.59 -14.36 0.81
CA MET A 34 33.77 -14.04 1.98
C MET A 34 33.84 -12.57 2.38
N HIS A 35 35.00 -11.93 2.23
CA HIS A 35 35.15 -10.50 2.46
C HIS A 35 34.31 -9.68 1.46
N ASP A 36 34.41 -10.00 0.17
CA ASP A 36 33.69 -9.31 -0.90
C ASP A 36 32.17 -9.53 -0.78
N ALA A 37 31.75 -10.77 -0.50
CA ALA A 37 30.34 -11.08 -0.26
C ALA A 37 29.76 -10.30 0.93
N ALA A 38 30.54 -10.14 2.01
CA ALA A 38 30.12 -9.35 3.16
C ALA A 38 30.02 -7.85 2.83
N ALA A 39 30.86 -7.33 1.94
CA ALA A 39 30.82 -5.95 1.48
C ALA A 39 29.61 -5.67 0.57
N GLU A 40 29.24 -6.64 -0.27
CA GLU A 40 28.09 -6.55 -1.20
C GLU A 40 26.75 -6.95 -0.58
N MET A 41 26.74 -7.49 0.65
CA MET A 41 25.48 -7.78 1.33
C MET A 41 24.66 -6.50 1.47
N PRO A 42 23.39 -6.48 0.99
CA PRO A 42 22.56 -5.31 1.12
C PRO A 42 22.40 -5.00 2.61
N ARG A 43 22.98 -3.88 3.03
CA ARG A 43 22.75 -3.34 4.36
C ARG A 43 21.26 -3.06 4.42
N ARG A 44 20.55 -3.74 5.34
CA ARG A 44 19.16 -3.40 5.65
C ARG A 44 19.14 -1.90 5.94
N TRP A 45 18.68 -1.09 4.98
CA TRP A 45 18.36 0.29 5.27
C TRP A 45 17.31 0.23 6.36
N GLY A 46 17.68 0.66 7.57
CA GLY A 46 16.74 0.77 8.67
C GLY A 46 15.51 1.48 8.15
N ALA A 47 14.34 0.87 8.33
CA ALA A 47 13.09 1.39 7.81
C ALA A 47 13.02 2.89 8.10
N ALA A 48 12.98 3.71 7.05
CA ALA A 48 12.87 5.14 7.20
C ALA A 48 11.67 5.42 8.12
N ALA A 49 11.86 6.21 9.17
CA ALA A 49 10.80 6.55 10.10
C ALA A 49 9.63 7.16 9.29
N GLY A 50 8.55 6.39 9.11
CA GLY A 50 7.42 6.74 8.24
C GLY A 50 7.06 5.67 7.18
N ALA A 51 8.04 4.90 6.68
CA ALA A 51 7.78 3.82 5.73
C ALA A 51 6.92 2.69 6.33
N GLY A 52 7.02 2.49 7.66
CA GLY A 52 6.20 1.53 8.39
C GLY A 52 4.71 1.88 8.40
N LEU A 53 4.34 3.16 8.53
CA LEU A 53 2.93 3.57 8.51
C LEU A 53 2.32 3.40 7.11
N TRP A 54 3.08 3.74 6.07
CA TRP A 54 2.64 3.60 4.68
C TRP A 54 2.51 2.13 4.27
N ALA A 55 3.40 1.27 4.79
CA ALA A 55 3.28 -0.18 4.65
C ALA A 55 2.10 -0.76 5.46
N LEU A 56 1.86 -0.28 6.68
CA LEU A 56 0.72 -0.67 7.53
C LEU A 56 -0.64 -0.32 6.91
N LEU A 57 -0.71 0.82 6.21
CA LEU A 57 -1.91 1.25 5.49
C LEU A 57 -2.18 0.40 4.23
N GLY A 58 -1.31 -0.54 3.86
CA GLY A 58 -1.49 -1.41 2.70
C GLY A 58 -0.81 -0.90 1.43
N GLY A 59 0.09 0.07 1.55
CA GLY A 59 0.79 0.58 0.39
C GLY A 59 -0.14 1.32 -0.60
N TRP A 60 0.15 1.17 -1.89
CA TRP A 60 -0.63 1.78 -2.96
C TRP A 60 -2.05 1.23 -3.05
N ALA A 61 -2.24 -0.05 -2.70
CA ALA A 61 -3.57 -0.63 -2.55
C ALA A 61 -4.34 0.05 -1.40
N GLY A 62 -3.65 0.31 -0.29
CA GLY A 62 -4.15 1.12 0.83
C GLY A 62 -4.60 2.52 0.43
N ALA A 63 -3.77 3.23 -0.32
CA ALA A 63 -4.08 4.56 -0.85
C ALA A 63 -5.33 4.54 -1.74
N GLY A 64 -5.49 3.50 -2.59
CA GLY A 64 -6.69 3.31 -3.40
C GLY A 64 -7.96 3.10 -2.56
N GLY A 65 -7.87 2.29 -1.51
CA GLY A 65 -8.98 2.10 -0.57
C GLY A 65 -9.36 3.38 0.18
N LEU A 66 -8.37 4.15 0.62
CA LEU A 66 -8.59 5.43 1.30
C LEU A 66 -9.24 6.48 0.37
N ALA A 67 -8.80 6.54 -0.89
CA ALA A 67 -9.43 7.38 -1.90
C ALA A 67 -10.89 6.97 -2.18
N ALA A 68 -11.16 5.67 -2.30
CA ALA A 68 -12.52 5.15 -2.48
C ALA A 68 -13.41 5.47 -1.27
N ALA A 69 -12.90 5.35 -0.04
CA ALA A 69 -13.62 5.72 1.18
C ALA A 69 -13.95 7.21 1.23
N ALA A 70 -13.02 8.09 0.81
CA ALA A 70 -13.25 9.53 0.75
C ALA A 70 -14.36 9.89 -0.25
N VAL A 71 -14.33 9.30 -1.45
CA VAL A 71 -15.38 9.50 -2.47
C VAL A 71 -16.73 8.96 -1.98
N GLY A 72 -16.75 7.78 -1.33
CA GLY A 72 -17.95 7.22 -0.74
C GLY A 72 -18.55 8.12 0.35
N GLY A 73 -17.72 8.66 1.23
CA GLY A 73 -18.14 9.63 2.26
C GLY A 73 -18.71 10.92 1.65
N LEU A 74 -18.07 11.45 0.61
CA LEU A 74 -18.57 12.63 -0.11
C LEU A 74 -19.94 12.37 -0.74
N TRP A 75 -20.11 11.22 -1.38
CA TRP A 75 -21.39 10.84 -1.99
C TRP A 75 -22.51 10.75 -0.95
N ILE A 76 -22.25 10.09 0.18
CA ILE A 76 -23.22 9.97 1.28
C ILE A 76 -23.60 11.35 1.84
N GLY A 77 -22.65 12.29 1.91
CA GLY A 77 -22.93 13.66 2.37
C GLY A 77 -23.82 14.45 1.43
N ILE A 78 -23.66 14.28 0.11
CA ILE A 78 -24.47 14.97 -0.92
C ILE A 78 -25.86 14.33 -1.06
N ALA A 79 -25.93 13.00 -1.01
CA ALA A 79 -27.16 12.23 -1.15
C ALA A 79 -27.37 11.34 0.07
N PRO A 80 -27.87 11.90 1.18
CA PRO A 80 -28.14 11.13 2.39
C PRO A 80 -29.18 10.04 2.10
N PRO A 81 -28.92 8.76 2.46
CA PRO A 81 -29.91 7.70 2.30
C PRO A 81 -31.07 7.87 3.30
N GLU A 82 -32.26 7.37 2.95
CA GLU A 82 -33.52 7.64 3.68
C GLU A 82 -33.55 7.20 5.15
N GLY A 83 -32.60 6.34 5.60
CA GLY A 83 -32.47 5.94 7.01
C GLY A 83 -31.38 6.67 7.81
N LEU A 84 -30.60 7.55 7.17
CA LEU A 84 -29.50 8.26 7.84
C LEU A 84 -30.01 9.31 8.83
N SER A 85 -31.13 9.98 8.49
CA SER A 85 -31.77 11.00 9.32
C SER A 85 -32.31 10.43 10.62
N ASP A 86 -32.96 9.27 10.59
CA ASP A 86 -33.50 8.61 11.79
C ASP A 86 -32.36 8.16 12.72
N LEU A 87 -31.28 7.65 12.14
CA LEU A 87 -30.09 7.21 12.87
C LEU A 87 -29.37 8.40 13.50
N ALA A 88 -29.25 9.50 12.76
CA ALA A 88 -28.69 10.76 13.26
C ALA A 88 -29.54 11.37 14.38
N ALA A 89 -30.87 11.36 14.25
CA ALA A 89 -31.79 11.84 15.29
C ALA A 89 -31.65 11.01 16.59
N GLY A 90 -31.46 9.69 16.47
CA GLY A 90 -31.25 8.80 17.61
C GLY A 90 -29.88 8.95 18.31
N LEU A 91 -28.83 9.34 17.58
CA LEU A 91 -27.46 9.47 18.13
C LEU A 91 -27.06 10.88 18.53
N VAL A 92 -27.46 11.89 17.75
CA VAL A 92 -27.01 13.29 17.86
C VAL A 92 -28.14 14.18 18.40
N GLY A 93 -29.39 13.74 18.29
CA GLY A 93 -30.58 14.48 18.69
C GLY A 93 -31.30 15.11 17.50
N GLU A 94 -32.56 15.49 17.72
CA GLU A 94 -33.42 16.11 16.71
C GLU A 94 -32.91 17.50 16.33
N THR A 95 -32.77 17.75 15.03
CA THR A 95 -32.44 19.09 14.52
C THR A 95 -33.66 20.01 14.63
N ALA A 96 -33.61 20.98 15.56
CA ALA A 96 -34.57 22.08 15.60
C ALA A 96 -34.06 23.25 14.74
N SER A 97 -34.84 23.64 13.73
CA SER A 97 -34.59 24.88 12.98
C SER A 97 -35.13 26.07 13.77
N VAL A 98 -34.24 26.99 14.15
CA VAL A 98 -34.63 28.28 14.75
C VAL A 98 -34.48 29.33 13.67
N ALA A 99 -35.59 29.95 13.27
CA ALA A 99 -35.56 31.10 12.40
C ALA A 99 -34.95 32.28 13.16
N LEU A 100 -33.79 32.77 12.73
CA LEU A 100 -33.13 33.93 13.34
C LEU A 100 -33.82 35.26 12.99
N VAL A 101 -34.62 35.28 11.92
CA VAL A 101 -35.48 36.39 11.52
C VAL A 101 -36.81 35.79 11.07
N PRO A 102 -37.95 36.22 11.65
CA PRO A 102 -39.27 35.80 11.17
C PRO A 102 -39.46 36.17 9.71
N ALA A 103 -39.98 35.25 8.90
CA ALA A 103 -40.24 35.53 7.48
C ALA A 103 -41.21 36.70 7.30
N ASP A 104 -42.12 36.89 8.26
CA ASP A 104 -43.10 37.98 8.27
C ASP A 104 -42.44 39.37 8.42
N ASP A 105 -41.38 39.48 9.22
CA ASP A 105 -40.58 40.70 9.37
C ASP A 105 -39.73 40.99 8.12
N LEU A 106 -39.23 39.94 7.45
CA LEU A 106 -38.33 40.08 6.29
C LEU A 106 -39.03 40.70 5.07
N PHE A 107 -40.32 40.45 4.90
CA PHE A 107 -41.12 40.98 3.80
C PHE A 107 -41.93 42.23 4.18
N GLY A 108 -41.81 42.70 5.43
CA GLY A 108 -42.51 43.90 5.90
C GLY A 108 -44.02 43.83 5.72
N LEU A 109 -44.61 42.62 5.82
CA LEU A 109 -46.05 42.40 5.68
C LEU A 109 -46.79 42.67 7.01
N GLU A 110 -46.33 43.66 7.76
CA GLU A 110 -47.08 44.20 8.90
C GLU A 110 -48.08 45.23 8.38
N GLY A 111 -49.33 44.78 8.21
CA GLY A 111 -50.51 45.57 7.92
C GLY A 111 -51.76 44.84 8.35
#